data_AF-A0A7S2QJQ6-F1
#
_entry.id   AF-A0A7S2QJQ6-F1
#
_cell.length_a   1.000
_cell.length_b   1.000
_cell.length_c   1.000
_cell.angle_alpha   90.00
_cell.angle_beta   90.00
_cell.angle_gamma   90.00
#
_symmetry.space_group_name_H-M   'P 1'
#
loop_
_entity.id
_entity.type
_entity.pdbx_description
1 polymer ?
#
loop_
_entity_poly.entity_id
_entity_poly.type
_entity_poly.pdbx_seq_one_letter_code
_entity_poly.pdbx_strand_id
1 'polypeptide(L)'
;PGAAPHPPPLPSSSPFVRSVAPPHRSQNQMSPSRQTETPPQPPERPSQPPEPPMAIQAAGQGPAPPVATTTGRISSASNPAEAPRTPSTNKSDGDSLQARERTAGGAEALLHSVALELLQAVWSQPLDPQAVDEASDLYPELMWLADCLMRAPLPPEWRRERSRGFPPDSDSDEGGVMYVNRVTRDTAKQPPLFDTYVKLAVLTLAALEGLGGTASEESAKSVSAVRDEALAEAKSAQGRWQAYTDSKGDTYYHCQEMQLSTWQLPVAAQLYLAWV
;
A
#
# COMPACT_ATOMS: atom_id res chain seq x y z
N PRO A 1 -34.84 37.37 0.22
CA PRO A 1 -34.91 35.90 0.05
C PRO A 1 -34.42 35.48 -1.35
N GLY A 2 -33.09 35.36 -1.49
CA GLY A 2 -32.45 34.87 -2.71
C GLY A 2 -32.37 33.36 -2.68
N ALA A 3 -32.85 32.71 -3.73
CA ALA A 3 -32.77 31.27 -3.90
C ALA A 3 -31.30 30.85 -4.08
N ALA A 4 -30.87 29.85 -3.32
CA ALA A 4 -29.56 29.22 -3.49
C ALA A 4 -29.47 28.53 -4.86
N PRO A 5 -28.31 28.57 -5.54
CA PRO A 5 -28.10 27.86 -6.79
C PRO A 5 -28.15 26.35 -6.57
N HIS A 6 -28.91 25.65 -7.40
CA HIS A 6 -28.97 24.19 -7.39
C HIS A 6 -27.65 23.59 -7.89
N PRO A 7 -27.18 22.48 -7.29
CA PRO A 7 -26.00 21.76 -7.78
C PRO A 7 -26.26 21.17 -9.19
N PRO A 8 -25.21 21.02 -10.02
CA PRO A 8 -25.34 20.44 -11.35
C PRO A 8 -25.78 18.96 -11.25
N PRO A 9 -26.58 18.47 -12.22
CA PRO A 9 -27.00 17.08 -12.25
C PRO A 9 -25.80 16.15 -12.49
N LEU A 10 -25.73 15.07 -11.71
CA LEU A 10 -24.74 14.00 -11.90
C LEU A 10 -24.82 13.42 -13.32
N PRO A 11 -23.69 12.99 -13.91
CA PRO A 11 -23.68 12.35 -15.21
C PRO A 11 -24.52 11.07 -15.16
N SER A 12 -25.58 11.03 -15.97
CA SER A 12 -26.43 9.86 -16.15
C SER A 12 -25.58 8.65 -16.55
N SER A 13 -25.51 7.67 -15.66
CA SER A 13 -24.97 6.32 -15.92
C SER A 13 -25.79 5.63 -17.01
N SER A 14 -25.50 5.95 -18.27
CA SER A 14 -25.97 5.19 -19.42
C SER A 14 -25.21 3.86 -19.47
N PRO A 15 -25.89 2.71 -19.54
CA PRO A 15 -25.24 1.43 -19.75
C PRO A 15 -24.64 1.41 -21.16
N PHE A 16 -23.32 1.63 -21.25
CA PHE A 16 -22.59 1.56 -22.51
C PHE A 16 -22.47 0.09 -22.93
N VAL A 17 -23.49 -0.42 -23.63
CA VAL A 17 -23.41 -1.68 -24.36
C VAL A 17 -22.43 -1.45 -25.53
N ARG A 18 -21.17 -1.83 -25.35
CA ARG A 18 -20.19 -1.89 -26.44
C ARG A 18 -20.57 -3.02 -27.41
N SER A 19 -21.34 -2.67 -28.43
CA SER A 19 -21.45 -3.46 -29.65
C SER A 19 -20.17 -3.29 -30.45
N VAL A 20 -19.27 -4.28 -30.37
CA VAL A 20 -18.03 -4.31 -31.15
C VAL A 20 -18.37 -4.72 -32.57
N ALA A 21 -18.42 -3.74 -33.47
CA ALA A 21 -18.48 -4.00 -34.91
C ALA A 21 -17.10 -4.51 -35.40
N PRO A 22 -17.06 -5.51 -36.30
CA PRO A 22 -15.80 -6.07 -36.81
C PRO A 22 -15.15 -5.11 -37.82
N PRO A 23 -13.81 -4.97 -37.81
CA PRO A 23 -13.12 -4.07 -38.74
C PRO A 23 -13.11 -4.64 -40.15
N HIS A 24 -13.42 -3.76 -41.11
CA HIS A 24 -13.29 -3.98 -42.54
C HIS A 24 -11.85 -4.38 -42.91
N ARG A 25 -11.73 -5.56 -43.52
CA ARG A 25 -10.50 -6.12 -44.09
C ARG A 25 -10.21 -5.46 -45.44
N SER A 26 -9.37 -4.43 -45.45
CA SER A 26 -8.76 -3.93 -46.69
C SER A 26 -7.70 -4.92 -47.15
N GLN A 27 -7.95 -5.52 -48.33
CA GLN A 27 -6.94 -6.27 -49.08
C GLN A 27 -5.84 -5.31 -49.53
N ASN A 28 -4.61 -5.55 -49.10
CA ASN A 28 -3.43 -5.14 -49.86
C ASN A 28 -2.50 -6.35 -49.98
N GLN A 29 -2.40 -6.84 -51.21
CA GLN A 29 -1.42 -7.82 -51.64
C GLN A 29 -0.06 -7.15 -51.68
N MET A 30 0.92 -7.75 -50.99
CA MET A 30 2.33 -7.71 -51.39
C MET A 30 3.07 -8.80 -50.60
N SER A 31 3.39 -9.89 -51.29
CA SER A 31 4.28 -10.94 -50.80
C SER A 31 5.71 -10.41 -50.70
N PRO A 32 6.44 -10.80 -49.65
CA PRO A 32 7.76 -11.36 -49.90
C PRO A 32 8.00 -12.67 -49.15
N SER A 33 8.77 -13.53 -49.82
CA SER A 33 9.25 -14.85 -49.46
C SER A 33 9.69 -15.00 -48.00
N ARG A 34 9.05 -15.91 -47.27
CA ARG A 34 9.57 -16.43 -45.99
C ARG A 34 10.71 -17.41 -46.27
N GLN A 35 11.92 -17.03 -45.89
CA GLN A 35 12.98 -17.98 -45.58
C GLN A 35 12.62 -18.68 -44.26
N THR A 36 12.59 -20.00 -44.30
CA THR A 36 12.41 -20.89 -43.15
C THR A 36 13.75 -20.96 -42.42
N GLU A 37 13.96 -20.09 -41.42
CA GLU A 37 15.01 -20.30 -40.42
C GLU A 37 14.47 -21.19 -39.31
N THR A 38 14.97 -22.42 -39.28
CA THR A 38 14.76 -23.41 -38.23
C THR A 38 15.48 -22.94 -36.96
N PRO A 39 14.79 -22.79 -35.81
CA PRO A 39 15.46 -22.45 -34.57
C PRO A 39 16.34 -23.62 -34.08
N PRO A 40 17.56 -23.34 -33.55
CA PRO A 40 18.45 -24.37 -33.03
C PRO A 40 17.87 -25.02 -31.77
N GLN A 41 17.88 -26.36 -31.77
CA GLN A 41 17.53 -27.19 -30.62
C GLN A 41 18.45 -26.89 -29.42
N PRO A 42 17.91 -26.74 -28.20
CA PRO A 42 18.73 -26.69 -27.00
C PRO A 42 19.42 -28.04 -26.74
N PRO A 43 20.65 -28.06 -26.20
CA PRO A 43 21.40 -29.28 -25.95
C PRO A 43 20.70 -30.16 -24.91
N GLU A 44 20.59 -31.45 -25.24
CA GLU A 44 20.08 -32.50 -24.37
C GLU A 44 20.86 -32.53 -23.04
N ARG A 45 20.11 -32.43 -21.94
CA ARG A 45 20.63 -32.58 -20.59
C ARG A 45 20.96 -34.06 -20.36
N PRO A 46 22.16 -34.42 -19.88
CA PRO A 46 22.49 -35.80 -19.56
C PRO A 46 21.57 -36.35 -18.47
N SER A 47 21.07 -37.55 -18.71
CA SER A 47 20.17 -38.33 -17.86
C SER A 47 20.64 -38.42 -16.42
N GLN A 48 19.81 -37.95 -15.51
CA GLN A 48 19.96 -38.20 -14.07
C GLN A 48 19.60 -39.67 -13.78
N PRO A 49 20.42 -40.41 -13.00
CA PRO A 49 20.08 -41.76 -12.58
C PRO A 49 18.89 -41.76 -11.60
N PRO A 50 18.10 -42.85 -11.55
CA PRO A 50 16.90 -42.94 -10.72
C PRO A 50 17.25 -42.91 -9.23
N GLU A 51 16.60 -42.01 -8.48
CA GLU A 51 16.65 -42.01 -7.02
C GLU A 51 15.92 -43.25 -6.45
N PRO A 52 16.45 -43.90 -5.40
CA PRO A 52 15.78 -45.02 -4.73
C PRO A 52 14.60 -44.54 -3.86
N PRO A 53 13.54 -45.34 -3.72
CA PRO A 53 12.40 -45.00 -2.88
C PRO A 53 12.79 -45.08 -1.40
N MET A 54 12.85 -43.93 -0.72
CA MET A 54 12.92 -43.92 0.74
C MET A 54 11.54 -44.20 1.33
N ALA A 55 11.51 -45.25 2.14
CA ALA A 55 10.37 -45.77 2.85
C ALA A 55 9.78 -44.73 3.82
N ILE A 56 8.47 -44.52 3.72
CA ILE A 56 7.67 -43.89 4.77
C ILE A 56 7.47 -44.94 5.86
N GLN A 57 8.28 -44.88 6.92
CA GLN A 57 7.94 -45.53 8.18
C GLN A 57 7.04 -44.62 9.01
N ALA A 58 5.78 -45.03 9.09
CA ALA A 58 4.88 -44.66 10.15
C ALA A 58 5.30 -45.34 11.46
N ALA A 59 5.37 -44.59 12.56
CA ALA A 59 4.94 -44.95 13.91
C ALA A 59 5.63 -44.04 14.93
N GLY A 60 4.84 -43.36 15.76
CA GLY A 60 5.37 -42.54 16.85
C GLY A 60 4.29 -41.77 17.59
N GLN A 61 3.27 -42.50 18.09
CA GLN A 61 2.42 -41.99 19.17
C GLN A 61 3.30 -41.77 20.41
N GLY A 62 3.38 -40.53 20.87
CA GLY A 62 4.01 -40.14 22.12
C GLY A 62 3.07 -39.22 22.91
N PRO A 63 2.86 -39.47 24.22
CA PRO A 63 1.81 -38.82 25.00
C PRO A 63 2.17 -37.37 25.37
N ALA A 64 1.12 -36.55 25.46
CA ALA A 64 1.17 -35.14 25.87
C ALA A 64 1.75 -34.96 27.30
N PRO A 65 2.59 -33.94 27.54
CA PRO A 65 2.92 -33.52 28.89
C PRO A 65 1.80 -32.61 29.48
N PRO A 66 1.61 -32.66 30.82
CA PRO A 66 0.53 -31.96 31.50
C PRO A 66 0.72 -30.45 31.60
N VAL A 67 -0.41 -29.77 31.53
CA VAL A 67 -0.62 -28.33 31.77
C VAL A 67 -0.20 -27.95 33.19
N ALA A 68 0.81 -27.10 33.32
CA ALA A 68 1.16 -26.44 34.57
C ALA A 68 0.46 -25.07 34.63
N THR A 69 -0.57 -24.98 35.46
CA THR A 69 -1.22 -23.74 35.86
C THR A 69 -0.32 -22.99 36.85
N THR A 70 0.44 -22.01 36.37
CA THR A 70 1.20 -21.09 37.24
C THR A 70 0.36 -19.85 37.55
N THR A 71 -0.32 -19.88 38.70
CA THR A 71 -0.94 -18.72 39.34
C THR A 71 0.16 -17.80 39.88
N GLY A 72 0.51 -16.78 39.09
CA GLY A 72 1.45 -15.73 39.47
C GLY A 72 0.83 -14.71 40.42
N ARG A 73 1.16 -14.85 41.70
CA ARG A 73 0.87 -13.94 42.81
C ARG A 73 1.55 -12.58 42.59
N ILE A 74 0.74 -11.53 42.52
CA ILE A 74 1.17 -10.14 42.41
C ILE A 74 1.64 -9.70 43.81
N SER A 75 2.95 -9.60 44.02
CA SER A 75 3.54 -9.01 45.21
C SER A 75 3.73 -7.52 45.00
N SER A 76 2.86 -6.73 45.62
CA SER A 76 3.04 -5.31 45.84
C SER A 76 4.22 -5.09 46.81
N ALA A 77 5.30 -4.48 46.31
CA ALA A 77 6.36 -3.93 47.15
C ALA A 77 6.33 -2.41 47.02
N SER A 78 5.87 -1.77 48.10
CA SER A 78 5.93 -0.34 48.34
C SER A 78 7.37 0.07 48.62
N ASN A 79 7.89 1.03 47.86
CA ASN A 79 9.17 1.69 48.15
C ASN A 79 8.89 3.18 48.39
N PRO A 80 9.21 3.74 49.57
CA PRO A 80 9.09 5.17 49.82
C PRO A 80 10.43 5.90 49.61
N ALA A 81 10.29 7.13 49.12
CA ALA A 81 11.16 8.29 49.35
C ALA A 81 12.57 8.29 48.72
N GLU A 82 12.68 8.95 47.56
CA GLU A 82 13.85 9.78 47.25
C GLU A 82 13.40 11.09 46.58
N ALA A 83 14.05 12.19 46.98
CA ALA A 83 13.63 13.57 46.83
C ALA A 83 13.69 14.12 45.38
N PRO A 84 12.93 15.19 45.08
CA PRO A 84 12.78 15.71 43.72
C PRO A 84 13.98 16.58 43.31
N ARG A 85 14.68 16.17 42.23
CA ARG A 85 15.56 17.07 41.48
C ARG A 85 14.74 17.81 40.43
N THR A 86 14.58 19.11 40.64
CA THR A 86 13.92 20.04 39.71
C THR A 86 14.68 20.08 38.38
N PRO A 87 14.07 19.73 37.23
CA PRO A 87 14.62 20.10 35.94
C PRO A 87 14.45 21.61 35.74
N SER A 88 15.58 22.26 35.45
CA SER A 88 15.68 23.68 35.12
C SER A 88 14.72 24.03 33.98
N THR A 89 13.68 24.80 34.30
CA THR A 89 12.70 25.34 33.36
C THR A 89 13.38 26.39 32.49
N ASN A 90 14.03 25.98 31.40
CA ASN A 90 14.39 26.90 30.33
C ASN A 90 13.10 27.32 29.62
N LYS A 91 12.63 28.53 29.97
CA LYS A 91 11.61 29.29 29.23
C LYS A 91 12.06 29.43 27.78
N SER A 92 11.56 28.56 26.90
CA SER A 92 11.61 28.73 25.44
C SER A 92 10.29 28.25 24.82
N ASP A 93 9.17 28.54 25.50
CA ASP A 93 7.82 28.09 25.14
C ASP A 93 7.17 28.92 24.01
N GLY A 94 7.89 29.88 23.42
CA GLY A 94 7.34 30.77 22.38
C GLY A 94 7.51 30.27 20.94
N ASP A 95 8.47 29.38 20.67
CA ASP A 95 8.88 29.03 19.29
C ASP A 95 8.34 27.66 18.83
N SER A 96 7.88 26.81 19.77
CA SER A 96 7.38 25.46 19.44
C SER A 96 5.96 25.44 18.87
N LEU A 97 5.12 26.44 19.14
CA LEU A 97 3.76 26.50 18.60
C LEU A 97 3.74 26.91 17.12
N GLN A 98 4.59 27.86 16.71
CA GLN A 98 4.68 28.28 15.31
C GLN A 98 5.30 27.20 14.40
N ALA A 99 6.25 26.41 14.91
CA ALA A 99 6.79 25.26 14.17
C ALA A 99 5.71 24.18 13.93
N ARG A 100 4.81 23.99 14.90
CA ARG A 100 3.74 22.98 14.83
C ARG A 100 2.59 23.40 13.91
N GLU A 101 2.22 24.68 13.91
CA GLU A 101 1.23 25.23 12.96
C GLU A 101 1.70 25.16 11.51
N ARG A 102 2.99 25.43 11.25
CA ARG A 102 3.55 25.29 9.89
C ARG A 102 3.56 23.83 9.41
N THR A 103 3.76 22.86 10.30
CA THR A 103 3.66 21.44 9.91
C THR A 103 2.23 20.97 9.68
N ALA A 104 1.24 21.58 10.36
CA ALA A 104 -0.17 21.18 10.21
C ALA A 104 -0.70 21.54 8.81
N GLY A 105 -0.48 22.77 8.34
CA GLY A 105 -0.91 23.18 7.01
C GLY A 105 -0.26 22.37 5.87
N GLY A 106 0.99 21.93 6.06
CA GLY A 106 1.68 21.07 5.09
C GLY A 106 1.11 19.65 5.01
N ALA A 107 0.62 19.10 6.13
CA ALA A 107 0.01 17.77 6.13
C ALA A 107 -1.37 17.78 5.46
N GLU A 108 -2.16 18.83 5.70
CA GLU A 108 -3.47 19.02 5.06
C GLU A 108 -3.33 19.22 3.54
N ALA A 109 -2.40 20.08 3.11
CA ALA A 109 -2.12 20.26 1.68
C ALA A 109 -1.65 18.96 0.99
N LEU A 110 -0.84 18.15 1.69
CA LEU A 110 -0.42 16.84 1.17
C LEU A 110 -1.59 15.86 1.09
N LEU A 111 -2.46 15.82 2.10
CA LEU A 111 -3.66 15.00 2.09
C LEU A 111 -4.58 15.40 0.92
N HIS A 112 -4.80 16.69 0.72
CA HIS A 112 -5.61 17.21 -0.38
C HIS A 112 -5.03 16.81 -1.74
N SER A 113 -3.71 16.93 -1.92
CA SER A 113 -3.01 16.48 -3.12
C SER A 113 -3.16 14.98 -3.36
N VAL A 114 -3.03 14.14 -2.32
CA VAL A 114 -3.20 12.68 -2.45
C VAL A 114 -4.66 12.31 -2.74
N ALA A 115 -5.62 13.00 -2.10
CA ALA A 115 -7.03 12.82 -2.37
C ALA A 115 -7.39 13.19 -3.81
N LEU A 116 -6.87 14.32 -4.32
CA LEU A 116 -7.03 14.71 -5.72
C LEU A 116 -6.55 13.62 -6.68
N GLU A 117 -5.32 13.11 -6.48
CA GLU A 117 -4.77 12.04 -7.32
C GLU A 117 -5.62 10.75 -7.25
N LEU A 118 -6.03 10.35 -6.05
CA LEU A 118 -6.86 9.17 -5.84
C LEU A 118 -8.21 9.30 -6.57
N LEU A 119 -8.89 10.43 -6.39
CA LEU A 119 -10.18 10.71 -7.01
C LEU A 119 -10.09 10.79 -8.53
N GLN A 120 -9.04 11.42 -9.07
CA GLN A 120 -8.79 11.46 -10.51
C GLN A 120 -8.59 10.06 -11.09
N ALA A 121 -7.90 9.17 -10.38
CA ALA A 121 -7.71 7.78 -10.78
C ALA A 121 -9.03 6.99 -10.73
N VAL A 122 -9.82 7.16 -9.65
CA VAL A 122 -11.12 6.50 -9.45
C VAL A 122 -12.13 6.88 -10.55
N TRP A 123 -12.25 8.17 -10.87
CA TRP A 123 -13.17 8.63 -11.91
C TRP A 123 -12.57 8.62 -13.31
N SER A 124 -11.27 8.32 -13.45
CA SER A 124 -10.52 8.34 -14.71
C SER A 124 -10.69 9.67 -15.46
N GLN A 125 -10.80 10.77 -14.73
CA GLN A 125 -11.03 12.12 -15.25
C GLN A 125 -10.16 13.13 -14.51
N PRO A 126 -9.65 14.18 -15.18
CA PRO A 126 -9.01 15.28 -14.50
C PRO A 126 -10.04 16.02 -13.65
N LEU A 127 -9.66 16.32 -12.41
CA LEU A 127 -10.49 17.06 -11.45
C LEU A 127 -9.82 18.37 -11.09
N ASP A 128 -10.64 19.39 -10.91
CA ASP A 128 -10.23 20.66 -10.30
C ASP A 128 -10.11 20.50 -8.78
N PRO A 129 -9.18 21.20 -8.10
CA PRO A 129 -9.07 21.15 -6.65
C PRO A 129 -10.37 21.46 -5.90
N GLN A 130 -11.24 22.34 -6.42
CA GLN A 130 -12.54 22.62 -5.79
C GLN A 130 -13.47 21.40 -5.78
N ALA A 131 -13.39 20.53 -6.80
CA ALA A 131 -14.19 19.31 -6.86
C ALA A 131 -13.79 18.30 -5.77
N VAL A 132 -12.55 18.37 -5.27
CA VAL A 132 -12.09 17.56 -4.13
C VAL A 132 -12.79 17.99 -2.85
N ASP A 133 -12.98 19.30 -2.65
CA ASP A 133 -13.68 19.82 -1.47
C ASP A 133 -15.14 19.36 -1.48
N GLU A 134 -15.82 19.46 -2.62
CA GLU A 134 -17.19 18.94 -2.78
C GLU A 134 -17.27 17.42 -2.60
N ALA A 135 -16.30 16.67 -3.15
CA ALA A 135 -16.21 15.22 -2.96
C ALA A 135 -15.92 14.85 -1.50
N SER A 136 -15.18 15.68 -0.77
CA SER A 136 -14.83 15.44 0.64
C SER A 136 -16.06 15.47 1.54
N ASP A 137 -17.02 16.35 1.24
CA ASP A 137 -18.30 16.44 1.94
C ASP A 137 -19.24 15.28 1.60
N LEU A 138 -19.22 14.82 0.33
CA LEU A 138 -20.10 13.76 -0.16
C LEU A 138 -19.59 12.35 0.17
N TYR A 139 -18.27 12.15 0.18
CA TYR A 139 -17.61 10.84 0.30
C TYR A 139 -16.46 10.87 1.31
N PRO A 140 -16.75 11.05 2.61
CA PRO A 140 -15.73 11.12 3.65
C PRO A 140 -14.88 9.83 3.75
N GLU A 141 -15.43 8.68 3.34
CA GLU A 141 -14.71 7.41 3.27
C GLU A 141 -13.54 7.45 2.28
N LEU A 142 -13.67 8.19 1.17
CA LEU A 142 -12.57 8.35 0.19
C LEU A 142 -11.46 9.24 0.74
N MET A 143 -11.81 10.26 1.52
CA MET A 143 -10.83 11.09 2.22
C MET A 143 -10.09 10.30 3.30
N TRP A 144 -10.81 9.43 4.01
CA TRP A 144 -10.19 8.51 4.97
C TRP A 144 -9.23 7.53 4.27
N LEU A 145 -9.59 6.99 3.10
CA LEU A 145 -8.68 6.14 2.31
C LEU A 145 -7.45 6.92 1.84
N ALA A 146 -7.58 8.18 1.44
CA ALA A 146 -6.44 9.03 1.09
C ALA A 146 -5.50 9.29 2.28
N ASP A 147 -6.04 9.54 3.48
CA ASP A 147 -5.25 9.66 4.71
C ASP A 147 -4.55 8.33 5.07
N CYS A 148 -5.26 7.21 4.90
CA CYS A 148 -4.67 5.88 5.09
C CYS A 148 -3.52 5.63 4.11
N LEU A 149 -3.68 5.98 2.83
CA LEU A 149 -2.63 5.87 1.81
C LEU A 149 -1.41 6.73 2.16
N MET A 150 -1.62 7.95 2.65
CA MET A 150 -0.54 8.86 3.07
C MET A 150 0.24 8.32 4.28
N ARG A 151 -0.44 7.62 5.19
CA ARG A 151 0.13 7.03 6.42
C ARG A 151 0.67 5.63 6.22
N ALA A 152 0.33 4.97 5.11
CA ALA A 152 0.75 3.61 4.84
C ALA A 152 2.29 3.50 4.88
N PRO A 153 2.84 2.56 5.65
CA PRO A 153 4.27 2.33 5.64
C PRO A 153 4.69 1.87 4.25
N LEU A 154 5.82 2.39 3.77
CA LEU A 154 6.35 1.98 2.47
C LEU A 154 6.87 0.54 2.54
N PRO A 155 6.76 -0.23 1.44
CA PRO A 155 7.43 -1.52 1.35
C PRO A 155 8.94 -1.38 1.53
N PRO A 156 9.67 -2.47 1.87
CA PRO A 156 11.11 -2.45 2.02
C PRO A 156 11.80 -1.79 0.81
N GLU A 157 12.86 -1.03 1.09
CA GLU A 157 13.69 -0.34 0.10
C GLU A 157 13.05 0.83 -0.66
N TRP A 158 11.73 1.01 -0.52
CA TRP A 158 11.07 2.20 -1.01
C TRP A 158 11.28 3.37 -0.05
N ARG A 159 11.56 4.54 -0.62
CA ARG A 159 11.66 5.80 0.12
C ARG A 159 10.92 6.90 -0.58
N ARG A 160 10.36 7.79 0.23
CA ARG A 160 9.79 9.05 -0.22
C ARG A 160 10.90 10.09 -0.30
N GLU A 161 11.22 10.53 -1.50
CA GLU A 161 12.20 11.58 -1.76
C GLU A 161 11.46 12.82 -2.28
N ARG A 162 11.89 14.02 -1.86
CA ARG A 162 11.43 15.25 -2.49
C ARG A 162 12.18 15.38 -3.81
N SER A 163 11.47 15.46 -4.93
CA SER A 163 12.08 15.76 -6.22
C SER A 163 12.80 17.09 -6.07
N ARG A 164 14.13 17.06 -6.08
CA ARG A 164 14.91 18.30 -6.21
C ARG A 164 14.78 18.67 -7.67
N GLY A 165 14.02 19.74 -7.94
CA GLY A 165 13.76 20.24 -9.29
C GLY A 165 15.00 20.07 -10.16
N PHE A 166 14.90 19.15 -11.12
CA PHE A 166 15.96 18.88 -12.07
C PHE A 166 15.35 19.12 -13.46
N PRO A 167 15.81 20.13 -14.20
CA PRO A 167 16.98 20.99 -13.93
C PRO A 167 16.74 22.07 -12.84
N PRO A 168 17.83 22.50 -12.15
CA PRO A 168 17.79 23.49 -11.07
C PRO A 168 17.38 24.91 -11.50
N ASP A 169 17.20 25.15 -12.80
CA ASP A 169 16.84 26.47 -13.36
C ASP A 169 15.34 26.61 -13.67
N SER A 170 14.53 25.61 -13.33
CA SER A 170 13.08 25.73 -13.39
C SER A 170 12.60 26.42 -12.11
N ASP A 171 12.24 27.71 -12.20
CA ASP A 171 11.58 28.48 -11.13
C ASP A 171 10.23 27.87 -10.66
N SER A 172 9.84 26.71 -11.21
CA SER A 172 8.77 25.87 -10.72
C SER A 172 9.19 25.25 -9.37
N ASP A 173 8.88 25.96 -8.29
CA ASP A 173 9.00 25.51 -6.89
C ASP A 173 8.07 24.30 -6.56
N GLU A 174 7.47 23.67 -7.58
CA GLU A 174 6.71 22.42 -7.47
C GLU A 174 7.65 21.22 -7.39
N GLY A 175 8.44 21.17 -6.33
CA GLY A 175 9.19 19.98 -5.92
C GLY A 175 8.22 18.86 -5.50
N GLY A 176 7.69 18.13 -6.48
CA GLY A 176 6.79 17.00 -6.24
C GLY A 176 7.45 15.90 -5.40
N VAL A 177 6.63 15.11 -4.72
CA VAL A 177 7.11 13.91 -4.03
C VAL A 177 7.35 12.81 -5.06
N MET A 178 8.47 12.11 -4.96
CA MET A 178 8.75 10.90 -5.73
C MET A 178 9.06 9.72 -4.82
N TYR A 179 8.68 8.53 -5.25
CA TYR A 179 8.96 7.29 -4.54
C TYR A 179 10.06 6.55 -5.29
N VAL A 180 11.15 6.21 -4.58
CA VAL A 180 12.32 5.58 -5.16
C VAL A 180 12.58 4.26 -4.47
N ASN A 181 12.70 3.18 -5.25
CA ASN A 181 13.19 1.90 -4.76
C ASN A 181 14.72 1.88 -4.84
N ARG A 182 15.40 1.79 -3.69
CA ARG A 182 16.87 1.89 -3.63
C ARG A 182 17.60 0.70 -4.25
N VAL A 183 16.94 -0.45 -4.34
CA VAL A 183 17.54 -1.68 -4.86
C VAL A 183 17.34 -1.77 -6.36
N THR A 184 16.10 -1.64 -6.85
CA THR A 184 15.80 -1.74 -8.28
C THR A 184 16.12 -0.46 -9.04
N ARG A 185 16.26 0.67 -8.34
CA ARG A 185 16.37 2.04 -8.89
C ARG A 185 15.11 2.50 -9.62
N ASP A 186 13.99 1.82 -9.41
CA ASP A 186 12.71 2.25 -9.93
C ASP A 186 12.25 3.54 -9.25
N THR A 187 11.60 4.39 -10.03
CA THR A 187 10.99 5.62 -9.54
C THR A 187 9.51 5.63 -9.90
N ALA A 188 8.68 6.12 -9.00
CA ALA A 188 7.25 6.28 -9.19
C ALA A 188 6.80 7.65 -8.67
N LYS A 189 5.83 8.27 -9.36
CA LYS A 189 5.18 9.49 -8.89
C LYS A 189 4.24 9.19 -7.71
N GLN A 190 3.60 8.03 -7.77
CA GLN A 190 2.64 7.55 -6.79
C GLN A 190 3.28 6.52 -5.83
N PRO A 191 2.73 6.38 -4.61
CA PRO A 191 3.21 5.36 -3.67
C PRO A 191 2.97 3.94 -4.21
N PRO A 192 3.79 2.94 -3.84
CA PRO A 192 3.70 1.58 -4.40
C PRO A 192 2.35 0.86 -4.22
N LEU A 193 1.55 1.27 -3.22
CA LEU A 193 0.22 0.70 -2.96
C LEU A 193 -0.92 1.51 -3.58
N PHE A 194 -0.62 2.55 -4.37
CA PHE A 194 -1.64 3.48 -4.90
C PHE A 194 -2.76 2.77 -5.64
N ASP A 195 -2.43 1.89 -6.59
CA ASP A 195 -3.43 1.17 -7.40
C ASP A 195 -4.37 0.31 -6.55
N THR A 196 -3.86 -0.26 -5.45
CA THR A 196 -4.69 -1.04 -4.52
C THR A 196 -5.66 -0.15 -3.77
N TYR A 197 -5.25 1.05 -3.38
CA TYR A 197 -6.16 2.04 -2.77
C TYR A 197 -7.17 2.58 -3.78
N VAL A 198 -6.81 2.75 -5.06
CA VAL A 198 -7.77 3.07 -6.13
C VAL A 198 -8.83 1.97 -6.24
N LYS A 199 -8.42 0.69 -6.23
CA LYS A 199 -9.34 -0.45 -6.24
C LYS A 199 -10.28 -0.42 -5.03
N LEU A 200 -9.77 -0.16 -3.83
CA LEU A 200 -10.59 -0.03 -2.62
C LEU A 200 -11.56 1.15 -2.70
N ALA A 201 -11.12 2.30 -3.22
CA ALA A 201 -11.96 3.47 -3.40
C ALA A 201 -13.10 3.23 -4.40
N VAL A 202 -12.82 2.56 -5.52
CA VAL A 202 -13.85 2.15 -6.50
C VAL A 202 -14.86 1.20 -5.87
N LEU A 203 -14.42 0.19 -5.11
CA LEU A 203 -15.30 -0.74 -4.42
C LEU A 203 -16.16 -0.04 -3.35
N THR A 204 -15.58 0.94 -2.66
CA THR A 204 -16.26 1.76 -1.66
C THR A 204 -17.35 2.60 -2.31
N LEU A 205 -17.06 3.30 -3.40
CA LEU A 205 -18.07 4.03 -4.17
C LEU A 205 -19.18 3.12 -4.68
N ALA A 206 -18.83 1.96 -5.24
CA ALA A 206 -19.84 1.00 -5.70
C ALA A 206 -20.76 0.53 -4.56
N ALA A 207 -20.22 0.36 -3.34
CA ALA A 207 -21.02 0.03 -2.17
C ALA A 207 -21.92 1.19 -1.72
N LEU A 208 -21.44 2.44 -1.81
CA LEU A 208 -22.18 3.65 -1.45
C LEU A 208 -23.27 4.00 -2.47
N GLU A 209 -22.99 3.88 -3.77
CA GLU A 209 -24.00 4.11 -4.82
C GLU A 209 -25.03 2.97 -4.87
N GLY A 210 -24.59 1.75 -4.55
CA GLY A 210 -25.41 0.54 -4.52
C GLY A 210 -26.31 0.40 -3.28
N LEU A 211 -26.57 1.48 -2.55
CA LEU A 211 -27.37 1.56 -1.31
C LEU A 211 -28.72 0.79 -1.44
N GLY A 212 -28.68 -0.49 -1.06
CA GLY A 212 -29.86 -1.33 -0.82
C GLY A 212 -29.96 -2.67 -1.55
N GLY A 213 -28.95 -3.14 -2.30
CA GLY A 213 -29.05 -4.38 -3.08
C GLY A 213 -27.83 -5.32 -3.06
N THR A 214 -27.88 -6.35 -3.90
CA THR A 214 -26.81 -7.37 -4.05
C THR A 214 -25.45 -6.78 -4.44
N ALA A 215 -25.43 -5.60 -5.07
CA ALA A 215 -24.21 -4.88 -5.41
C ALA A 215 -23.38 -4.51 -4.16
N SER A 216 -24.04 -4.15 -3.05
CA SER A 216 -23.34 -3.83 -1.79
C SER A 216 -22.66 -5.08 -1.20
N GLU A 217 -23.31 -6.24 -1.26
CA GLU A 217 -22.72 -7.51 -0.79
C GLU A 217 -21.52 -7.94 -1.65
N GLU A 218 -21.59 -7.73 -2.97
CA GLU A 218 -20.49 -8.06 -3.88
C GLU A 218 -19.29 -7.14 -3.66
N SER A 219 -19.51 -5.84 -3.44
CA SER A 219 -18.45 -4.91 -3.06
C SER A 219 -17.82 -5.29 -1.71
N ALA A 220 -18.61 -5.64 -0.69
CA ALA A 220 -18.09 -6.07 0.60
C ALA A 220 -17.25 -7.35 0.52
N LYS A 221 -17.68 -8.32 -0.31
CA LYS A 221 -16.88 -9.53 -0.62
C LYS A 221 -15.59 -9.18 -1.33
N SER A 222 -15.63 -8.23 -2.27
CA SER A 222 -14.46 -7.79 -3.02
C SER A 222 -13.45 -7.05 -2.14
N VAL A 223 -13.90 -6.22 -1.19
CA VAL A 223 -13.04 -5.58 -0.19
C VAL A 223 -12.39 -6.65 0.71
N SER A 224 -13.18 -7.63 1.16
CA SER A 224 -12.65 -8.76 1.95
C SER A 224 -11.60 -9.55 1.17
N ALA A 225 -11.78 -9.72 -0.14
CA ALA A 225 -10.80 -10.38 -1.00
C ALA A 225 -9.49 -9.57 -1.08
N VAL A 226 -9.54 -8.24 -1.20
CA VAL A 226 -8.33 -7.38 -1.17
C VAL A 226 -7.57 -7.54 0.15
N ARG A 227 -8.29 -7.57 1.28
CA ARG A 227 -7.69 -7.84 2.59
C ARG A 227 -7.01 -9.21 2.63
N ASP A 228 -7.72 -10.24 2.20
CA ASP A 228 -7.23 -11.62 2.27
C ASP A 228 -6.02 -11.83 1.33
N GLU A 229 -6.00 -11.17 0.17
CA GLU A 229 -4.84 -11.06 -0.74
C GLU A 229 -3.64 -10.40 -0.04
N ALA A 230 -3.85 -9.26 0.63
CA ALA A 230 -2.79 -8.55 1.36
C ALA A 230 -2.22 -9.40 2.51
N LEU A 231 -3.06 -10.14 3.25
CA LEU A 231 -2.61 -11.07 4.29
C LEU A 231 -1.83 -12.26 3.71
N ALA A 232 -2.27 -12.80 2.58
CA ALA A 232 -1.57 -13.87 1.88
C ALA A 232 -0.18 -13.41 1.40
N GLU A 233 -0.10 -12.20 0.83
CA GLU A 233 1.17 -11.60 0.41
C GLU A 233 2.08 -11.32 1.61
N ALA A 234 1.54 -10.76 2.70
CA ALA A 234 2.29 -10.54 3.93
C ALA A 234 2.88 -11.84 4.47
N LYS A 235 2.09 -12.92 4.54
CA LYS A 235 2.55 -14.23 5.00
C LYS A 235 3.65 -14.81 4.08
N SER A 236 3.46 -14.70 2.76
CA SER A 236 4.44 -15.15 1.77
C SER A 236 5.75 -14.38 1.89
N ALA A 237 5.67 -13.05 1.98
CA ALA A 237 6.82 -12.17 2.14
C ALA A 237 7.54 -12.44 3.46
N GLN A 238 6.82 -12.60 4.57
CA GLN A 238 7.40 -12.88 5.89
C GLN A 238 8.27 -14.14 5.89
N GLY A 239 7.90 -15.18 5.13
CA GLY A 239 8.70 -16.40 5.00
C GLY A 239 10.12 -16.18 4.44
N ARG A 240 10.38 -15.04 3.77
CA ARG A 240 11.69 -14.67 3.23
C ARG A 240 12.55 -13.83 4.17
N TRP A 241 12.00 -13.39 5.30
CA TRP A 241 12.67 -12.53 6.27
C TRP A 241 12.83 -13.24 7.61
N GLN A 242 14.03 -13.18 8.16
CA GLN A 242 14.33 -13.69 9.50
C GLN A 242 14.55 -12.52 10.45
N ALA A 243 13.93 -12.59 11.63
CA ALA A 243 14.11 -11.60 12.68
C ALA A 243 15.35 -11.96 13.52
N TYR A 244 16.18 -10.96 13.78
CA TYR A 244 17.37 -11.06 14.62
C TYR A 244 17.32 -9.96 15.68
N THR A 245 17.98 -10.20 16.80
CA THR A 245 18.12 -9.21 17.87
C THR A 245 19.59 -8.83 18.01
N ASP A 246 19.88 -7.54 18.02
CA ASP A 246 21.25 -7.05 18.20
C ASP A 246 21.68 -7.10 19.68
N SER A 247 22.91 -6.64 19.97
CA SER A 247 23.43 -6.62 21.34
C SER A 247 22.73 -5.61 22.27
N LYS A 248 21.95 -4.67 21.74
CA LYS A 248 21.16 -3.69 22.49
C LYS A 248 19.74 -4.18 22.78
N GLY A 249 19.33 -5.30 22.17
CA GLY A 249 17.97 -5.81 22.27
C GLY A 249 17.05 -5.32 21.17
N ASP A 250 17.56 -4.56 20.18
CA ASP A 250 16.77 -4.05 19.07
C ASP A 250 16.56 -5.14 18.01
N THR A 251 15.32 -5.28 17.54
CA THR A 251 15.00 -6.28 16.51
C THR A 251 15.21 -5.70 15.11
N TYR A 252 15.94 -6.43 14.26
CA TYR A 252 16.07 -6.14 12.84
C TYR A 252 15.69 -7.38 12.01
N TYR A 253 15.40 -7.17 10.74
CA TYR A 253 14.99 -8.20 9.82
C TYR A 253 16.03 -8.34 8.71
N HIS A 254 16.43 -9.57 8.40
CA HIS A 254 17.37 -9.85 7.33
C HIS A 254 16.78 -10.83 6.32
N CYS A 255 16.95 -10.53 5.04
CA CYS A 255 16.55 -11.38 3.92
C CYS A 255 17.81 -11.98 3.30
N GLN A 256 17.98 -13.30 3.47
CA GLN A 256 19.14 -14.02 2.96
C GLN A 256 19.18 -14.06 1.42
N GLU A 257 18.02 -14.10 0.76
CA GLU A 257 17.93 -14.12 -0.71
C GLU A 257 18.42 -12.82 -1.33
N MET A 258 18.02 -11.67 -0.77
CA MET A 258 18.40 -10.35 -1.27
C MET A 258 19.70 -9.81 -0.65
N GLN A 259 20.23 -10.47 0.39
CA GLN A 259 21.36 -9.97 1.19
C GLN A 259 21.11 -8.56 1.76
N LEU A 260 19.88 -8.31 2.22
CA LEU A 260 19.44 -7.01 2.75
C LEU A 260 19.02 -7.12 4.21
N SER A 261 19.25 -6.05 4.96
CA SER A 261 18.81 -5.91 6.35
C SER A 261 18.04 -4.61 6.52
N THR A 262 16.94 -4.66 7.27
CA THR A 262 16.12 -3.49 7.60
C THR A 262 15.71 -3.51 9.07
N TRP A 263 15.54 -2.33 9.63
CA TRP A 263 15.00 -2.15 10.99
C TRP A 263 13.47 -2.09 11.02
N GLN A 264 12.84 -1.92 9.85
CA GLN A 264 11.38 -1.87 9.72
C GLN A 264 10.83 -3.25 9.43
N LEU A 265 9.64 -3.55 9.96
CA LEU A 265 8.96 -4.81 9.68
C LEU A 265 8.70 -4.92 8.16
N PRO A 266 9.26 -5.92 7.45
CA PRO A 266 9.24 -5.95 5.99
C PRO A 266 7.84 -6.09 5.36
N VAL A 267 6.89 -6.56 6.16
CA VAL A 267 5.51 -6.80 5.74
C VAL A 267 4.53 -5.74 6.28
N ALA A 268 5.05 -4.66 6.88
CA ALA A 268 4.23 -3.62 7.49
C ALA A 268 3.22 -3.00 6.50
N ALA A 269 3.63 -2.77 5.25
CA ALA A 269 2.79 -2.20 4.20
C ALA A 269 1.54 -3.07 3.93
N GLN A 270 1.74 -4.38 3.77
CA GLN A 270 0.64 -5.30 3.50
C GLN A 270 -0.23 -5.58 4.72
N LEU A 271 0.35 -5.63 5.92
CA LEU A 271 -0.43 -5.73 7.15
C LEU A 271 -1.27 -4.47 7.40
N TYR A 272 -0.75 -3.30 7.06
CA TYR A 272 -1.50 -2.05 7.15
C TYR A 272 -2.66 -2.04 6.15
N LEU A 273 -2.41 -2.42 4.89
CA LEU A 273 -3.45 -2.53 3.87
C LEU A 273 -4.56 -3.52 4.28
N ALA A 274 -4.22 -4.63 4.93
CA ALA A 274 -5.21 -5.59 5.43
C ALA A 274 -6.02 -5.07 6.65
N TRP A 275 -5.54 -4.03 7.31
CA TRP A 275 -6.25 -3.41 8.43
C TRP A 275 -7.21 -2.32 7.98
N VAL A 276 -6.86 -1.60 6.90
CA VAL A 276 -7.73 -0.63 6.20
C VAL A 276 -8.96 -1.34 5.63
#